data_AF-A0A1Z8RI10-F1
#
_entry.id   AF-A0A1Z8RI10-F1
#
_cell.length_a   1.000
_cell.length_b   1.000
_cell.length_c   1.000
_cell.angle_alpha   90.00
_cell.angle_beta   90.00
_cell.angle_gamma   90.00
#
_symmetry.space_group_name_H-M   'P 1'
#
loop_
_entity.id
_entity.type
_entity.pdbx_description
1 polymer ?
#
loop_
_entity_poly.entity_id
_entity_poly.type
_entity_poly.pdbx_seq_one_letter_code
_entity_poly.pdbx_strand_id
1 'polypeptide(L)'
;MDFSAADEMTYIIEAASQAITIGFEAGSAARTLFANQSLVFVSSGSDNTTVSMTAGTLATLSQDLSFTHVEFSSQSYDHGVAISDVVLQLRDIVGLSTLSGTQKVAADVNGDGTVAISDVVSVLRHIVGLDTLEQCALVDSSDQVVTSLTSSTISDLTLVQLGDADLSSNFVDIA
;
A
#
# COMPACT_ATOMS: atom_id res chain seq x y z
N MET A 1 64.04 -0.75 -9.54
CA MET A 1 63.30 -1.14 -8.33
C MET A 1 61.89 -1.40 -8.78
N ASP A 2 61.50 -2.66 -8.70
CA ASP A 2 60.25 -3.20 -9.22
C ASP A 2 59.11 -2.83 -8.26
N PHE A 3 58.09 -2.12 -8.75
CA PHE A 3 56.93 -1.75 -7.96
C PHE A 3 55.96 -2.93 -7.99
N SER A 4 56.12 -3.80 -6.99
CA SER A 4 55.21 -4.90 -6.65
C SER A 4 53.75 -4.47 -6.73
N ALA A 5 52.96 -5.28 -7.45
CA ALA A 5 51.53 -5.15 -7.64
C ALA A 5 50.80 -4.80 -6.34
N ALA A 6 50.05 -3.70 -6.36
CA ALA A 6 49.00 -3.46 -5.39
C ALA A 6 47.91 -4.50 -5.65
N ASP A 7 47.68 -5.35 -4.66
CA ASP A 7 46.59 -6.32 -4.60
C ASP A 7 45.26 -5.54 -4.70
N GLU A 8 44.61 -5.59 -5.87
CA GLU A 8 43.29 -5.01 -6.06
C GLU A 8 42.28 -5.84 -5.25
N MET A 9 42.08 -5.42 -4.00
CA MET A 9 40.99 -5.91 -3.15
C MET A 9 39.67 -5.61 -3.86
N THR A 10 39.16 -6.60 -4.59
CA THR A 10 37.86 -6.54 -5.23
C THR A 10 36.80 -6.60 -4.13
N TYR A 11 36.33 -5.43 -3.68
CA TYR A 11 35.14 -5.35 -2.86
C TYR A 11 33.95 -5.75 -3.75
N ILE A 12 33.51 -7.00 -3.60
CA ILE A 12 32.19 -7.39 -4.08
C ILE A 12 31.20 -6.66 -3.17
N ILE A 13 30.71 -5.50 -3.62
CA ILE A 13 29.51 -4.92 -3.04
C ILE A 13 28.40 -5.85 -3.52
N GLU A 14 27.91 -6.74 -2.65
CA GLU A 14 26.62 -7.39 -2.90
C GLU A 14 25.62 -6.25 -3.07
N ALA A 15 25.10 -6.09 -4.29
CA ALA A 15 24.03 -5.14 -4.54
C ALA A 15 22.91 -5.46 -3.56
N ALA A 16 22.36 -4.42 -2.91
CA ALA A 16 21.21 -4.56 -2.02
C ALA A 16 20.15 -5.45 -2.68
N SER A 17 19.95 -6.65 -2.12
CA SER A 17 18.94 -7.56 -2.59
C SER A 17 17.59 -7.05 -2.12
N GLN A 18 16.61 -7.09 -3.01
CA GLN A 18 15.24 -6.73 -2.69
C GLN A 18 14.78 -7.39 -1.38
N ALA A 19 14.20 -6.60 -0.50
CA ALA A 19 13.57 -7.07 0.72
C ALA A 19 12.35 -6.18 1.01
N ILE A 20 11.21 -6.56 0.44
CA ILE A 20 9.95 -5.84 0.61
C ILE A 20 9.04 -6.70 1.47
N THR A 21 8.67 -6.20 2.65
CA THR A 21 7.61 -6.80 3.45
C THR A 21 6.35 -5.94 3.34
N ILE A 22 5.19 -6.58 3.28
CA ILE A 22 3.89 -5.92 3.24
C ILE A 22 3.06 -6.48 4.39
N GLY A 23 2.48 -5.58 5.15
CA GLY A 23 1.62 -5.87 6.29
C GLY A 23 0.50 -4.86 6.39
N PHE A 24 -0.32 -4.98 7.44
CA PHE A 24 -1.42 -4.07 7.72
C PHE A 24 -1.44 -3.72 9.20
N GLU A 25 -2.11 -2.62 9.52
CA GLU A 25 -2.38 -2.17 10.88
C GLU A 25 -3.89 -2.10 11.07
N ALA A 26 -4.42 -2.76 12.09
CA ALA A 26 -5.83 -2.68 12.46
C ALA A 26 -5.95 -1.70 13.64
N GLY A 27 -6.43 -0.49 13.37
CA GLY A 27 -6.45 0.59 14.37
C GLY A 27 -5.06 0.90 14.93
N SER A 28 -4.91 0.91 16.27
CA SER A 28 -3.62 1.18 16.95
C SER A 28 -2.77 -0.07 17.23
N ALA A 29 -3.06 -1.19 16.58
CA ALA A 29 -2.32 -2.44 16.75
C ALA A 29 -0.93 -2.39 16.09
N ALA A 30 -0.03 -3.26 16.53
CA ALA A 30 1.25 -3.44 15.85
C ALA A 30 1.03 -4.00 14.43
N ARG A 31 1.84 -3.53 13.47
CA ARG A 31 1.85 -4.02 12.09
C ARG A 31 1.96 -5.55 12.04
N THR A 32 1.03 -6.15 11.33
CA THR A 32 0.94 -7.60 11.12
C THR A 32 1.23 -7.92 9.66
N LEU A 33 2.08 -8.92 9.40
CA LEU A 33 2.37 -9.35 8.03
C LEU A 33 1.21 -10.19 7.48
N PHE A 34 0.95 -10.05 6.19
CA PHE A 34 -0.04 -10.87 5.52
C PHE A 34 0.37 -12.36 5.45
N ALA A 35 -0.60 -13.24 5.19
CA ALA A 35 -0.34 -14.65 4.91
C ALA A 35 0.30 -14.85 3.51
N ASN A 36 0.08 -15.98 2.85
CA ASN A 36 0.50 -16.19 1.46
C ASN A 36 -0.63 -15.74 0.52
N GLN A 37 -0.35 -14.83 -0.40
CA GLN A 37 -1.31 -14.32 -1.39
C GLN A 37 -0.56 -13.74 -2.59
N SER A 38 -1.28 -13.12 -3.51
CA SER A 38 -0.68 -12.30 -4.56
C SER A 38 -1.41 -10.97 -4.67
N LEU A 39 -0.66 -9.91 -4.90
CA LEU A 39 -1.16 -8.57 -5.18
C LEU A 39 -1.06 -8.29 -6.68
N VAL A 40 -2.07 -7.62 -7.20
CA VAL A 40 -2.11 -7.06 -8.55
C VAL A 40 -1.68 -5.60 -8.45
N PHE A 41 -0.55 -5.25 -9.05
CA PHE A 41 -0.07 -3.89 -9.15
C PHE A 41 -0.68 -3.24 -10.39
N VAL A 42 -1.58 -2.29 -10.18
CA VAL A 42 -2.39 -1.68 -11.23
C VAL A 42 -1.65 -0.47 -11.82
N SER A 43 -1.36 -0.52 -13.12
CA SER A 43 -0.61 0.55 -13.81
C SER A 43 -1.55 1.60 -14.42
N SER A 44 -1.07 2.84 -14.56
CA SER A 44 -1.80 3.93 -15.21
C SER A 44 -1.74 3.89 -16.75
N GLY A 45 -0.84 3.10 -17.34
CA GLY A 45 -0.62 3.10 -18.79
C GLY A 45 0.03 1.86 -19.39
N SER A 46 0.30 0.83 -18.59
CA SER A 46 0.85 -0.47 -18.99
C SER A 46 -0.05 -1.60 -18.50
N ASP A 47 0.32 -2.85 -18.80
CA ASP A 47 -0.35 -4.02 -18.24
C ASP A 47 -0.13 -4.10 -16.72
N ASN A 48 -1.15 -4.54 -16.00
CA ASN A 48 -1.05 -4.83 -14.57
C ASN A 48 -0.09 -6.00 -14.34
N THR A 49 0.67 -5.93 -13.26
CA THR A 49 1.61 -7.01 -12.89
C THR A 49 1.15 -7.68 -11.61
N THR A 50 1.02 -9.01 -11.62
CA THR A 50 0.71 -9.78 -10.41
C THR A 50 2.01 -10.29 -9.78
N VAL A 51 2.20 -10.05 -8.49
CA VAL A 51 3.36 -10.54 -7.74
C VAL A 51 2.89 -11.33 -6.53
N SER A 52 3.48 -12.51 -6.35
CA SER A 52 3.21 -13.37 -5.21
C SER A 52 3.94 -12.89 -3.96
N MET A 53 3.37 -13.21 -2.82
CA MET A 53 3.88 -12.91 -1.50
C MET A 53 3.82 -14.16 -0.64
N THR A 54 4.87 -14.37 0.15
CA THR A 54 4.96 -15.49 1.11
C THR A 54 5.18 -14.91 2.50
N ALA A 55 4.23 -15.14 3.41
CA ALA A 55 4.22 -14.58 4.76
C ALA A 55 4.53 -13.07 4.77
N GLY A 56 3.84 -12.32 3.90
CA GLY A 56 4.01 -10.87 3.77
C GLY A 56 5.26 -10.43 3.01
N THR A 57 6.19 -11.33 2.65
CA THR A 57 7.37 -10.96 1.86
C THR A 57 7.08 -11.06 0.37
N LEU A 58 7.30 -9.98 -0.38
CA LEU A 58 7.08 -9.92 -1.82
C LEU A 58 8.14 -10.77 -2.56
N ALA A 59 7.71 -11.52 -3.58
CA ALA A 59 8.63 -12.27 -4.44
C ALA A 59 9.52 -11.32 -5.25
N THR A 60 10.69 -11.81 -5.66
CA THR A 60 11.65 -11.04 -6.46
C THR A 60 10.98 -10.45 -7.70
N LEU A 61 11.01 -9.13 -7.80
CA LEU A 61 10.47 -8.42 -8.96
C LEU A 61 11.27 -8.77 -10.23
N SER A 62 10.58 -9.17 -11.29
CA SER A 62 11.17 -9.44 -12.60
C SER A 62 11.52 -8.18 -13.40
N GLN A 63 11.01 -7.02 -12.96
CA GLN A 63 11.20 -5.70 -13.54
C GLN A 63 10.81 -4.63 -12.52
N ASP A 64 11.20 -3.38 -12.79
CA ASP A 64 10.69 -2.24 -12.03
C ASP A 64 9.17 -2.09 -12.25
N LEU A 65 8.45 -1.81 -11.16
CA LEU A 65 7.02 -1.59 -11.16
C LEU A 65 6.73 -0.10 -10.98
N SER A 66 5.80 0.42 -11.78
CA SER A 66 5.16 1.72 -11.57
C SER A 66 3.65 1.53 -11.63
N PHE A 67 2.97 1.90 -10.55
CA PHE A 67 1.58 1.59 -10.28
C PHE A 67 0.90 2.74 -9.55
N THR A 68 -0.44 2.77 -9.58
CA THR A 68 -1.24 3.76 -8.86
C THR A 68 -1.79 3.19 -7.56
N HIS A 69 -2.16 1.92 -7.56
CA HIS A 69 -2.68 1.18 -6.40
C HIS A 69 -2.39 -0.31 -6.57
N VAL A 70 -2.71 -1.07 -5.52
CA VAL A 70 -2.71 -2.53 -5.55
C VAL A 70 -4.09 -3.07 -5.25
N GLU A 71 -4.38 -4.27 -5.74
CA GLU A 71 -5.58 -5.03 -5.44
C GLU A 71 -5.19 -6.46 -5.05
N PHE A 72 -6.03 -7.16 -4.28
CA PHE A 72 -5.82 -8.58 -4.05
C PHE A 72 -6.21 -9.40 -5.27
N SER A 73 -5.39 -10.38 -5.63
CA SER A 73 -5.69 -11.27 -6.78
C SER A 73 -6.87 -12.21 -6.57
N SER A 74 -7.16 -12.59 -5.32
CA SER A 74 -8.14 -13.65 -5.01
C SER A 74 -8.60 -13.71 -3.54
N GLN A 75 -8.18 -12.79 -2.68
CA GLN A 75 -8.58 -12.77 -1.27
C GLN A 75 -9.83 -11.91 -1.09
N SER A 76 -10.74 -12.34 -0.21
CA SER A 76 -11.88 -11.55 0.23
C SER A 76 -11.67 -11.16 1.69
N TYR A 77 -11.63 -9.86 1.96
CA TYR A 77 -11.64 -9.25 3.29
C TYR A 77 -12.86 -8.34 3.38
N ASP A 78 -13.11 -7.71 4.53
CA ASP A 78 -14.32 -6.93 4.75
C ASP A 78 -14.26 -5.49 4.22
N HIS A 79 -13.11 -5.08 3.66
CA HIS A 79 -12.78 -3.71 3.24
C HIS A 79 -12.86 -2.64 4.33
N GLY A 80 -13.47 -2.90 5.48
CA GLY A 80 -13.70 -1.89 6.52
C GLY A 80 -14.58 -0.69 6.12
N VAL A 81 -14.89 -0.49 4.83
CA VAL A 81 -15.50 0.74 4.33
C VAL A 81 -16.97 0.86 4.76
N ALA A 82 -17.25 1.82 5.64
CA ALA A 82 -18.53 2.05 6.26
C ALA A 82 -18.89 3.55 6.38
N ILE A 83 -20.09 3.83 6.90
CA ILE A 83 -20.56 5.21 7.11
C ILE A 83 -19.71 5.95 8.14
N SER A 84 -19.03 5.26 9.06
CA SER A 84 -18.09 5.88 10.02
C SER A 84 -16.95 6.60 9.30
N ASP A 85 -16.43 6.04 8.21
CA ASP A 85 -15.38 6.65 7.40
C ASP A 85 -15.82 7.96 6.76
N VAL A 86 -17.04 7.96 6.22
CA VAL A 86 -17.65 9.16 5.63
C VAL A 86 -17.80 10.25 6.69
N VAL A 87 -18.20 9.89 7.90
CA VAL A 87 -18.31 10.85 9.00
C VAL A 87 -16.94 11.42 9.37
N LEU A 88 -15.89 10.60 9.42
CA LEU A 88 -14.53 11.08 9.69
C LEU A 88 -14.02 12.03 8.60
N GLN A 89 -14.18 11.68 7.33
CA GLN A 89 -13.81 12.51 6.19
C GLN A 89 -14.55 13.86 6.21
N LEU A 90 -15.87 13.85 6.41
CA LEU A 90 -16.65 15.09 6.47
C LEU A 90 -16.23 15.97 7.64
N ARG A 91 -15.92 15.37 8.80
CA ARG A 91 -15.42 16.13 9.96
C ARG A 91 -14.06 16.75 9.70
N ASP A 92 -13.18 16.08 8.96
CA ASP A 92 -11.90 16.66 8.49
C ASP A 92 -12.13 17.86 7.58
N ILE A 93 -12.94 17.66 6.53
CA ILE A 93 -13.29 18.68 5.54
C ILE A 93 -13.89 19.94 6.19
N VAL A 94 -14.75 19.77 7.21
CA VAL A 94 -15.38 20.90 7.91
C VAL A 94 -14.59 21.41 9.12
N GLY A 95 -13.41 20.86 9.40
CA GLY A 95 -12.52 21.31 10.48
C GLY A 95 -12.98 20.95 11.90
N LEU A 96 -13.77 19.89 12.06
CA LEU A 96 -14.22 19.38 13.36
C LEU A 96 -13.28 18.31 13.96
N SER A 97 -12.46 17.67 13.14
CA SER A 97 -11.33 16.82 13.51
C SER A 97 -10.29 16.86 12.40
N THR A 98 -9.13 16.23 12.58
CA THR A 98 -8.09 16.16 11.54
C THR A 98 -7.70 14.71 11.32
N LEU A 99 -7.70 14.28 10.06
CA LEU A 99 -7.12 13.00 9.64
C LEU A 99 -5.60 13.14 9.49
N SER A 100 -4.87 12.11 9.89
CA SER A 100 -3.40 12.10 9.86
C SER A 100 -2.85 10.76 9.38
N GLY A 101 -1.63 10.79 8.84
CA GLY A 101 -0.92 9.60 8.38
C GLY A 101 -1.76 8.77 7.41
N THR A 102 -1.78 7.45 7.64
CA THR A 102 -2.54 6.47 6.84
C THR A 102 -4.04 6.75 6.77
N GLN A 103 -4.66 7.41 7.77
CA GLN A 103 -6.08 7.78 7.69
C GLN A 103 -6.34 8.78 6.56
N LYS A 104 -5.40 9.71 6.33
CA LYS A 104 -5.51 10.69 5.25
C LYS A 104 -5.28 10.02 3.89
N VAL A 105 -4.37 9.05 3.83
CA VAL A 105 -4.16 8.22 2.63
C VAL A 105 -5.41 7.42 2.30
N ALA A 106 -6.03 6.76 3.28
CA ALA A 106 -7.27 6.03 3.08
C ALA A 106 -8.42 6.94 2.61
N ALA A 107 -8.55 8.12 3.20
CA ALA A 107 -9.58 9.11 2.86
C ALA A 107 -9.40 9.77 1.49
N ASP A 108 -8.18 9.82 0.95
CA ASP A 108 -7.86 10.37 -0.38
C ASP A 108 -8.02 9.28 -1.45
N VAL A 109 -9.27 8.95 -1.77
CA VAL A 109 -9.63 7.82 -2.63
C VAL A 109 -9.14 8.01 -4.07
N ASN A 110 -9.14 9.25 -4.57
CA ASN A 110 -8.68 9.52 -5.93
C ASN A 110 -7.15 9.72 -6.04
N GLY A 111 -6.45 9.85 -4.91
CA GLY A 111 -5.00 10.01 -4.82
C GLY A 111 -4.48 11.36 -5.31
N ASP A 112 -5.28 12.43 -5.23
CA ASP A 112 -4.88 13.77 -5.68
C ASP A 112 -4.11 14.59 -4.62
N GLY A 113 -3.95 14.02 -3.42
CA GLY A 113 -3.25 14.61 -2.27
C GLY A 113 -4.18 15.38 -1.34
N THR A 114 -5.47 15.50 -1.64
CA THR A 114 -6.45 16.26 -0.86
C THR A 114 -7.70 15.44 -0.55
N VAL A 115 -8.03 15.32 0.73
CA VAL A 115 -9.33 14.78 1.14
C VAL A 115 -10.43 15.80 0.82
N ALA A 116 -11.27 15.49 -0.16
CA ALA A 116 -12.32 16.37 -0.64
C ALA A 116 -13.70 15.68 -0.68
N ILE A 117 -14.74 16.45 -1.03
CA ILE A 117 -16.10 15.92 -1.16
C ILE A 117 -16.19 14.85 -2.26
N SER A 118 -15.32 14.90 -3.28
CA SER A 118 -15.23 13.87 -4.30
C SER A 118 -14.90 12.50 -3.72
N ASP A 119 -13.98 12.43 -2.76
CA ASP A 119 -13.58 11.17 -2.13
C ASP A 119 -14.72 10.60 -1.28
N VAL A 120 -15.38 11.47 -0.51
CA VAL A 120 -16.59 11.12 0.24
C VAL A 120 -17.67 10.54 -0.66
N VAL A 121 -17.87 11.12 -1.85
CA VAL A 121 -18.86 10.61 -2.82
C VAL A 121 -18.45 9.24 -3.35
N SER A 122 -17.16 9.00 -3.63
CA SER A 122 -16.66 7.68 -4.03
C SER A 122 -16.92 6.62 -2.97
N VAL A 123 -16.66 6.94 -1.69
CA VAL A 123 -16.94 6.06 -0.56
C VAL A 123 -18.44 5.77 -0.42
N LEU A 124 -19.29 6.81 -0.51
CA LEU A 124 -20.74 6.62 -0.44
C LEU A 124 -21.26 5.73 -1.59
N ARG A 125 -20.76 5.94 -2.81
CA ARG A 125 -21.12 5.12 -3.98
C ARG A 125 -20.74 3.66 -3.78
N HIS A 126 -19.59 3.39 -3.16
CA HIS A 126 -19.22 2.04 -2.75
C HIS A 126 -20.21 1.45 -1.73
N ILE A 127 -20.50 2.17 -0.64
CA ILE A 127 -21.40 1.72 0.43
C ILE A 127 -22.81 1.40 -0.10
N VAL A 128 -23.32 2.17 -1.06
CA VAL A 128 -24.65 1.94 -1.65
C VAL A 128 -24.65 0.98 -2.84
N GLY A 129 -23.51 0.38 -3.17
CA GLY A 129 -23.36 -0.60 -4.26
C GLY A 129 -23.48 -0.01 -5.67
N LEU A 130 -23.18 1.28 -5.83
CA LEU A 130 -23.15 1.95 -7.13
C LEU A 130 -21.79 1.85 -7.82
N ASP A 131 -20.71 1.61 -7.06
CA ASP A 131 -19.35 1.31 -7.52
C ASP A 131 -18.68 0.30 -6.56
N THR A 132 -17.53 -0.24 -6.96
CA THR A 132 -16.67 -1.08 -6.11
C THR A 132 -15.37 -0.34 -5.78
N LEU A 133 -14.89 -0.48 -4.55
CA LEU A 133 -13.71 0.20 -4.06
C LEU A 133 -12.77 -0.85 -3.45
N GLU A 134 -11.97 -1.44 -4.33
CA GLU A 134 -11.06 -2.55 -4.05
C GLU A 134 -9.60 -2.08 -3.94
N GLN A 135 -9.37 -0.79 -4.17
CA GLN A 135 -8.04 -0.21 -4.29
C GLN A 135 -7.40 -0.10 -2.90
N CYS A 136 -6.14 -0.52 -2.81
CA CYS A 136 -5.29 -0.29 -1.66
C CYS A 136 -4.06 0.52 -2.04
N ALA A 137 -3.62 1.39 -1.13
CA ALA A 137 -2.33 2.06 -1.22
C ALA A 137 -1.26 1.25 -0.46
N LEU A 138 -0.02 1.31 -0.96
CA LEU A 138 1.15 0.90 -0.18
C LEU A 138 1.78 2.15 0.41
N VAL A 139 2.07 2.12 1.70
CA VAL A 139 2.59 3.25 2.46
C VAL A 139 3.87 2.84 3.15
N ASP A 140 4.89 3.70 3.14
CA ASP A 140 6.15 3.46 3.86
C ASP A 140 6.05 3.85 5.36
N SER A 141 7.13 3.67 6.10
CA SER A 141 7.19 4.01 7.53
C SER A 141 7.10 5.51 7.85
N SER A 142 7.05 6.37 6.82
CA SER A 142 6.90 7.82 6.94
C SER A 142 5.50 8.29 6.52
N ASP A 143 4.54 7.37 6.41
CA ASP A 143 3.18 7.62 5.92
C ASP A 143 3.11 8.11 4.46
N GLN A 144 4.15 7.85 3.65
CA GLN A 144 4.19 8.27 2.26
C GLN A 144 3.73 7.15 1.33
N VAL A 145 2.84 7.49 0.39
CA VAL A 145 2.35 6.54 -0.63
C VAL A 145 3.50 6.15 -1.57
N VAL A 146 3.69 4.85 -1.73
CA VAL A 146 4.67 4.24 -2.62
C VAL A 146 3.98 3.86 -3.94
N THR A 147 4.51 4.37 -5.05
CA THR A 147 3.97 4.16 -6.41
C THR A 147 4.98 3.51 -7.35
N SER A 148 6.17 3.19 -6.85
CA SER A 148 7.19 2.45 -7.60
C SER A 148 7.99 1.52 -6.71
N LEU A 149 8.37 0.37 -7.27
CA LEU A 149 9.22 -0.63 -6.63
C LEU A 149 10.25 -1.12 -7.64
N THR A 150 11.47 -1.38 -7.19
CA THR A 150 12.58 -1.87 -8.01
C THR A 150 13.17 -3.14 -7.41
N SER A 151 14.05 -3.80 -8.16
CA SER A 151 14.81 -4.96 -7.65
C SER A 151 15.80 -4.61 -6.52
N SER A 152 15.95 -3.34 -6.18
CA SER A 152 16.80 -2.85 -5.09
C SER A 152 16.02 -2.24 -3.93
N THR A 153 14.68 -2.22 -3.98
CA THR A 153 13.86 -1.69 -2.90
C THR A 153 13.98 -2.58 -1.66
N ILE A 154 14.29 -1.93 -0.52
CA ILE A 154 14.25 -2.52 0.81
C ILE A 154 13.31 -1.65 1.64
N SER A 155 12.14 -2.16 1.99
CA SER A 155 11.14 -1.40 2.73
C SER A 155 10.13 -2.30 3.44
N ASP A 156 9.68 -1.84 4.60
CA ASP A 156 8.50 -2.37 5.27
C ASP A 156 7.30 -1.50 4.91
N LEU A 157 6.41 -2.04 4.10
CA LEU A 157 5.24 -1.34 3.59
C LEU A 157 3.99 -1.74 4.37
N THR A 158 3.11 -0.78 4.59
CA THR A 158 1.77 -0.98 5.12
C THR A 158 0.76 -0.85 3.99
N LEU A 159 -0.11 -1.84 3.85
CA LEU A 159 -1.23 -1.81 2.93
C LEU A 159 -2.40 -1.12 3.62
N VAL A 160 -2.95 -0.11 2.96
CA VAL A 160 -4.05 0.72 3.44
C VAL A 160 -5.19 0.62 2.46
N GLN A 161 -6.36 0.20 2.92
CA GLN A 161 -7.57 0.17 2.11
C GLN A 161 -8.04 1.60 1.85
N LEU A 162 -8.25 1.97 0.58
CA LEU A 162 -8.85 3.27 0.28
C LEU A 162 -10.30 3.28 0.75
N GLY A 163 -10.80 4.45 1.14
CA GLY A 163 -12.14 4.64 1.68
C GLY A 163 -12.33 4.27 3.16
N ASP A 164 -11.41 3.50 3.76
CA ASP A 164 -11.42 3.11 5.18
C ASP A 164 -10.64 4.10 6.05
N ALA A 165 -11.20 5.29 6.25
CA ALA A 165 -10.57 6.38 6.98
C ALA A 165 -10.42 6.11 8.49
N ASP A 166 -11.23 5.20 9.06
CA ASP A 166 -11.12 4.77 10.45
C ASP A 166 -10.17 3.57 10.66
N LEU A 167 -9.63 3.01 9.57
CA LEU A 167 -8.66 1.91 9.54
C LEU A 167 -9.20 0.65 10.23
N SER A 168 -10.48 0.37 10.00
CA SER A 168 -11.18 -0.79 10.58
C SER A 168 -11.13 -2.05 9.72
N SER A 169 -10.57 -1.98 8.50
CA SER A 169 -10.37 -3.14 7.62
C SER A 169 -9.74 -4.32 8.35
N ASN A 170 -10.37 -5.47 8.22
CA ASN A 170 -9.86 -6.72 8.72
C ASN A 170 -9.42 -7.61 7.55
N PHE A 171 -8.11 -7.63 7.31
CA PHE A 171 -7.47 -8.41 6.25
C PHE A 171 -7.34 -9.91 6.55
N VAL A 172 -8.08 -10.43 7.52
CA VAL A 172 -8.15 -11.87 7.76
C VAL A 172 -9.06 -12.49 6.70
N ASP A 173 -8.63 -13.62 6.11
CA ASP A 173 -9.42 -14.38 5.13
C ASP A 173 -10.85 -14.61 5.66
N ILE A 174 -11.83 -14.01 4.98
CA ILE A 174 -13.24 -14.26 5.25
C ILE A 174 -13.64 -15.45 4.37
N ALA A 175 -13.70 -16.63 5.00
CA ALA A 175 -14.08 -17.89 4.36
C ALA A 175 -15.54 -17.93 3.92
#